data_AF-A0A350C025-F1
#
_entry.id   AF-A0A350C025-F1
#
_cell.length_a   1.000
_cell.length_b   1.000
_cell.length_c   1.000
_cell.angle_alpha   90.00
_cell.angle_beta   90.00
_cell.angle_gamma   90.00
#
_symmetry.space_group_name_H-M   'P 1'
#
loop_
_entity.id
_entity.type
_entity.pdbx_description
1 polymer ?
#
loop_
_entity_poly.entity_id
_entity_poly.type
_entity_poly.pdbx_seq_one_letter_code
_entity_poly.pdbx_strand_id
1 'polypeptide(L)' 'MKDLALKYGCNPNQKPSRIFVSDGSDLPIEVLNGRPGYINFMDALNGWQLVRDLKA' A
#
# COMPACT_ATOMS: atom_id res chain seq x y z
N MET A 1 -6.95 9.80 -4.12
CA MET A 1 -5.54 10.11 -3.74
C MET A 1 -4.65 9.45 -4.78
N LYS A 2 -3.87 10.22 -5.56
CA LYS A 2 -3.06 9.66 -6.68
C LYS A 2 -1.83 8.86 -6.23
N ASP A 3 -1.19 9.29 -5.14
CA ASP A 3 -0.07 8.59 -4.54
C ASP A 3 0.00 8.85 -3.04
N LEU A 4 0.71 7.96 -2.32
CA LEU A 4 0.89 8.06 -0.88
C LEU A 4 2.36 7.88 -0.52
N ALA A 5 2.95 8.92 0.07
CA ALA A 5 4.32 8.89 0.57
C ALA A 5 4.45 8.02 1.83
N LEU A 6 5.41 7.09 1.81
CA LEU A 6 5.67 6.18 2.92
C LEU A 6 6.81 6.69 3.81
N LYS A 7 6.95 6.09 5.00
CA LYS A 7 8.04 6.43 5.94
C LYS A 7 9.43 6.04 5.40
N TYR A 8 9.51 4.89 4.72
CA TYR A 8 10.66 4.29 4.03
C TYR A 8 10.20 3.06 3.23
N GLY A 9 11.09 2.48 2.42
CA GLY A 9 10.90 1.24 1.65
C GLY A 9 10.93 -0.03 2.53
N CYS A 10 11.54 -1.11 2.09
CA CYS A 10 11.65 -2.32 2.91
C CYS A 10 12.44 -2.09 4.20
N ASN A 11 13.44 -1.20 4.17
CA ASN A 11 14.34 -0.90 5.28
C ASN A 11 14.42 0.62 5.55
N PRO A 12 14.75 1.06 6.79
CA PRO A 12 14.76 2.48 7.17
C PRO A 12 15.65 3.40 6.33
N ASN A 13 16.73 2.87 5.74
CA ASN A 13 17.66 3.61 4.88
C ASN A 13 17.12 3.80 3.45
N GLN A 14 16.06 3.11 3.04
CA GLN A 14 15.50 3.18 1.70
C GLN A 14 14.47 4.32 1.61
N LYS A 15 14.94 5.53 1.34
CA LYS A 15 14.11 6.73 1.16
C LYS A 15 14.56 7.47 -0.13
N PRO A 16 13.65 8.16 -0.85
CA PRO A 16 12.21 8.24 -0.63
C PRO A 16 11.47 6.96 -1.07
N SER A 17 10.20 6.83 -0.68
CA SER A 17 9.34 5.69 -1.01
C SER A 17 7.88 6.12 -1.05
N ARG A 18 7.10 5.56 -1.98
CA ARG A 18 5.66 5.84 -2.16
C ARG A 18 4.95 4.66 -2.78
N ILE A 19 3.62 4.61 -2.66
CA ILE A 19 2.75 3.77 -3.51
C ILE A 19 1.95 4.67 -4.47
N PHE A 20 1.65 4.14 -5.65
CA PHE A 20 0.85 4.79 -6.70
C PHE A 20 0.30 3.73 -7.66
N VAL A 21 -0.70 4.08 -8.45
CA VAL A 21 -1.17 3.26 -9.57
C VAL A 21 -0.47 3.73 -10.85
N SER A 22 0.08 2.80 -11.64
CA SER A 22 0.93 3.10 -12.80
C SER A 22 0.21 3.87 -13.92
N ASP A 23 -1.11 3.73 -14.02
CA ASP A 23 -1.95 4.43 -14.99
C ASP A 23 -2.33 5.86 -14.55
N GLY A 24 -1.90 6.29 -13.35
CA GLY A 24 -2.18 7.60 -12.80
C GLY A 24 -3.59 7.77 -12.21
N SER A 25 -4.35 6.67 -12.08
CA SER A 25 -5.62 6.64 -11.37
C SER A 25 -5.44 6.82 -9.85
N ASP A 26 -6.55 7.02 -9.15
CA ASP A 26 -6.54 7.09 -7.69
C ASP A 26 -6.20 5.73 -7.07
N LEU A 27 -5.49 5.76 -5.94
CA LEU A 27 -5.23 4.59 -5.13
C LEU A 27 -6.56 3.93 -4.72
N PRO A 28 -6.71 2.59 -4.90
CA PRO A 28 -7.93 1.87 -4.54
C PRO A 28 -8.02 1.56 -3.04
N ILE A 29 -7.45 2.42 -2.19
CA ILE A 29 -7.41 2.30 -0.75
C ILE A 29 -7.53 3.68 -0.11
N GLU A 30 -8.12 3.72 1.09
CA GLU A 30 -8.20 4.89 1.95
C GLU A 30 -7.56 4.57 3.30
N VAL A 31 -6.71 5.47 3.81
CA VAL A 31 -6.12 5.33 5.15
C VAL A 31 -7.07 5.98 6.15
N LEU A 32 -7.86 5.16 6.84
CA LEU A 32 -8.80 5.66 7.86
C LEU A 32 -8.09 6.08 9.15
N ASN A 33 -6.96 5.45 9.50
CA ASN A 33 -6.19 5.78 10.69
C ASN A 33 -4.72 5.34 10.56
N GLY A 34 -3.81 6.10 11.18
CA GLY A 34 -2.39 5.76 11.25
C GLY A 34 -1.59 6.06 9.97
N ARG A 35 -0.41 5.45 9.84
CA ARG A 35 0.52 5.66 8.72
C ARG A 35 1.15 4.32 8.27
N PRO A 36 0.56 3.62 7.28
CA PRO A 36 1.07 2.34 6.81
C PRO A 36 2.45 2.46 6.13
N GLY A 37 3.30 1.46 6.34
CA GLY A 37 4.62 1.34 5.73
C GLY A 37 4.63 0.46 4.47
N TYR A 38 5.80 0.37 3.84
CA TYR A 38 6.00 -0.42 2.61
C TYR A 38 5.60 -1.89 2.78
N ILE A 39 6.10 -2.53 3.84
CA ILE A 39 5.80 -3.94 4.14
C ILE A 39 4.31 -4.11 4.48
N ASN A 40 3.68 -3.17 5.19
CA ASN A 40 2.25 -3.26 5.48
C ASN A 40 1.39 -3.31 4.21
N PHE A 41 1.77 -2.58 3.15
CA PHE A 41 1.07 -2.67 1.87
C PHE A 41 1.33 -4.00 1.16
N MET A 42 2.55 -4.54 1.23
CA MET A 42 2.81 -5.89 0.71
C MET A 42 1.94 -6.94 1.42
N ASP A 43 1.84 -6.88 2.75
CA ASP A 43 1.02 -7.80 3.54
C ASP A 43 -0.47 -7.61 3.24
N ALA A 44 -0.96 -6.37 3.29
CA ALA A 44 -2.38 -6.07 3.12
C ALA A 44 -2.90 -6.41 1.72
N LEU A 45 -2.14 -6.11 0.66
CA LEU A 45 -2.57 -6.38 -0.72
C LEU A 45 -2.56 -7.87 -1.05
N ASN A 46 -1.65 -8.65 -0.46
CA ASN A 46 -1.69 -10.11 -0.58
C ASN A 46 -2.83 -10.71 0.26
N GLY A 47 -2.96 -10.28 1.52
CA GLY A 47 -3.99 -10.76 2.43
C GLY A 47 -5.41 -10.47 1.95
N TRP A 48 -5.64 -9.28 1.38
CA TRP A 48 -6.94 -8.90 0.81
C TRP A 48 -7.35 -9.80 -0.35
N GLN A 49 -6.43 -10.07 -1.29
CA GLN A 49 -6.71 -10.94 -2.43
C GLN A 49 -7.06 -12.36 -1.95
N LEU A 50 -6.32 -12.90 -0.98
CA LEU A 50 -6.60 -14.21 -0.41
C LEU A 50 -8.03 -14.32 0.14
N VAL A 51 -8.45 -13.41 1.01
CA VAL A 51 -9.79 -13.48 1.64
C VAL A 51 -10.91 -13.14 0.65
N ARG A 52 -10.64 -12.29 -0.33
CA ARG A 52 -11.59 -12.00 -1.43
C ARG A 52 -11.86 -13.26 -2.23
N ASP A 53 -10.82 -13.98 -2.61
CA ASP A 53 -10.94 -15.17 -3.47
C ASP A 53 -11.55 -16.35 -2.69
N LEU A 54 -11.32 -16.45 -1.37
CA LEU A 54 -11.95 -17.45 -0.50
C LEU A 54 -13.45 -17.20 -0.24
N LYS A 55 -13.94 -15.97 -0.41
CA LYS A 55 -15.34 -15.62 -0.16
C LYS A 55 -16.29 -16.08 -1.29
N ALA A 56 -15.76 -16.65 -2.38
CA ALA A 56 -16.53 -17.13 -3.53
C ALA A 56 -17.70 -18.06 -3.15
#